data_AF-A0A812CKT3-F1
#
_entry.id   AF-A0A812CKT3-F1
#
_cell.length_a   1.000
_cell.length_b   1.000
_cell.length_c   1.000
_cell.angle_alpha   90.00
_cell.angle_beta   90.00
_cell.angle_gamma   90.00
#
_symmetry.space_group_name_H-M   'P 1'
#
loop_
_entity.id
_entity.type
_entity.pdbx_description
1 polymer ?
#
loop_
_entity_poly.entity_id
_entity_poly.type
_entity_poly.pdbx_seq_one_letter_code
_entity_poly.pdbx_strand_id
1 'polypeptide(L)'
;MMTDTESEPNLNSWSFANTPESLTDENSPSQPKDSDQCLYNVDDNEPLQNAVEKFKETGDMIHIVKQELRWHLLYKRSKEGKEEINTEENTPKHYKLRDEEITKIKRRREQNRMAAQRCRQRKKNKMIDLEESIKRLWSQLHVSKEENSRLRVENVNLKMEVQQYRRYAQNMSFNYHGSCHQTDNYLSPMLTTMPSYAPSFTSETADMVF
;
A
#
# COMPACT_ATOMS: atom_id res chain seq x y z
N MET A 1 0.27 29.58 15.64
CA MET A 1 -0.19 28.18 15.54
C MET A 1 -0.76 28.00 14.15
N MET A 2 0.03 27.46 13.22
CA MET A 2 -0.44 27.10 11.88
C MET A 2 -0.53 25.59 11.84
N THR A 3 -1.74 25.07 11.65
CA THR A 3 -2.03 23.65 11.54
C THR A 3 -1.76 23.24 10.09
N ASP A 4 -0.62 22.63 9.85
CA ASP A 4 -0.32 21.98 8.58
C ASP A 4 -1.28 20.80 8.40
N THR A 5 -2.25 20.96 7.50
CA THR A 5 -3.14 19.90 7.07
C THR A 5 -2.36 18.89 6.24
N GLU A 6 -1.98 17.79 6.89
CA GLU A 6 -1.42 16.60 6.28
C GLU A 6 -2.41 16.03 5.24
N SER A 7 -2.01 16.10 3.98
CA SER A 7 -2.71 15.44 2.87
C SER A 7 -2.46 13.94 2.98
N GLU A 8 -3.45 13.20 3.47
CA GLU A 8 -3.36 11.73 3.56
C GLU A 8 -3.17 11.09 2.17
N PRO A 9 -2.31 10.08 2.04
CA PRO A 9 -2.17 9.32 0.81
C PRO A 9 -3.45 8.52 0.54
N ASN A 10 -4.05 8.75 -0.62
CA ASN A 10 -5.24 8.06 -1.11
C ASN A 10 -4.97 6.55 -1.26
N LEU A 11 -5.41 5.78 -0.26
CA LEU A 11 -5.31 4.31 -0.18
C LEU A 11 -6.30 3.56 -1.11
N ASN A 12 -7.17 4.26 -1.86
CA ASN A 12 -8.15 3.62 -2.75
C ASN A 12 -7.59 3.15 -4.10
N SER A 13 -6.26 3.21 -4.33
CA SER A 13 -5.64 2.72 -5.57
C SER A 13 -5.21 1.24 -5.51
N TRP A 14 -5.81 0.45 -4.63
CA TRP A 14 -5.66 -1.01 -4.63
C TRP A 14 -6.94 -1.61 -5.21
N SER A 15 -6.99 -1.72 -6.54
CA SER A 15 -7.98 -2.51 -7.26
C SER A 15 -7.75 -4.00 -6.97
N PHE A 16 -8.19 -4.42 -5.79
CA PHE A 16 -8.22 -5.82 -5.37
C PHE A 16 -9.53 -6.45 -5.87
N ALA A 17 -9.38 -7.56 -6.58
CA ALA A 17 -10.41 -8.54 -6.90
C ALA A 17 -11.49 -8.11 -7.92
N ASN A 18 -11.24 -8.50 -9.18
CA ASN A 18 -12.31 -8.95 -10.05
C ASN A 18 -12.99 -10.16 -9.39
N THR A 19 -14.15 -9.95 -8.80
CA THR A 19 -15.08 -11.02 -8.41
C THR A 19 -15.52 -11.72 -9.70
N PRO A 20 -15.31 -13.04 -9.86
CA PRO A 20 -15.87 -13.75 -11.00
C PRO A 20 -17.40 -13.69 -10.92
N GLU A 21 -18.02 -13.30 -12.04
CA GLU A 21 -19.46 -13.20 -12.22
C GLU A 21 -20.16 -14.50 -11.81
N SER A 22 -21.26 -14.32 -11.07
CA SER A 22 -22.23 -15.35 -10.71
C SER A 22 -22.85 -15.93 -11.98
N LEU A 23 -22.46 -17.15 -12.37
CA LEU A 23 -23.22 -17.97 -13.32
C LEU A 23 -24.57 -18.31 -12.70
N THR A 24 -25.62 -17.60 -13.11
CA THR A 24 -27.01 -18.03 -12.93
C THR A 24 -27.32 -19.09 -13.97
N ASP A 25 -27.17 -20.37 -13.60
CA ASP A 25 -27.65 -21.51 -14.38
C ASP A 25 -29.19 -21.57 -14.32
N GLU A 26 -29.84 -20.84 -15.22
CA GLU A 26 -31.24 -21.00 -15.59
C GLU A 26 -31.39 -22.25 -16.47
N ASN A 27 -31.21 -23.45 -15.89
CA ASN A 27 -31.62 -24.68 -16.58
C ASN A 27 -31.95 -25.79 -15.56
N SER A 28 -33.14 -25.69 -14.96
CA SER A 28 -33.70 -26.71 -14.09
C SER A 28 -34.29 -27.86 -14.91
N PRO A 29 -33.74 -29.09 -14.84
CA PRO A 29 -34.38 -30.26 -15.43
C PRO A 29 -35.61 -30.64 -14.62
N SER A 30 -36.71 -30.83 -15.34
CA SER A 30 -38.02 -31.22 -14.82
C SER A 30 -37.93 -32.43 -13.89
N GLN A 31 -38.58 -32.32 -12.72
CA GLN A 31 -38.60 -33.37 -11.70
C GLN A 31 -39.27 -34.66 -12.21
N PRO A 32 -38.61 -35.82 -12.08
CA PRO A 32 -39.31 -37.09 -12.16
C PRO A 32 -40.14 -37.27 -10.88
N LYS A 33 -41.46 -37.31 -11.08
CA LYS A 33 -42.42 -37.84 -10.10
C LYS A 33 -42.26 -39.35 -10.15
N ASP A 34 -41.68 -39.94 -9.10
CA ASP A 34 -41.99 -41.28 -8.59
C ASP A 34 -41.14 -41.48 -7.33
N SER A 35 -41.74 -41.14 -6.20
CA SER A 35 -41.17 -41.26 -4.87
C SER A 35 -41.30 -42.70 -4.38
N ASP A 36 -40.36 -43.55 -4.78
CA ASP A 36 -40.05 -44.74 -3.99
C ASP A 36 -39.44 -44.27 -2.67
N GLN A 37 -40.15 -44.58 -1.59
CA GLN A 37 -39.80 -44.24 -0.23
C GLN A 37 -38.62 -45.13 0.20
N CYS A 38 -37.41 -44.77 -0.24
CA CYS A 38 -36.18 -45.43 0.20
C CYS A 38 -36.03 -45.21 1.70
N LEU A 39 -36.11 -46.31 2.46
CA LEU A 39 -35.88 -46.37 3.89
C LEU A 39 -34.42 -45.95 4.17
N TYR A 40 -34.16 -44.66 4.43
CA TYR A 40 -32.84 -44.22 4.87
C TYR A 40 -32.63 -44.79 6.28
N ASN A 41 -31.71 -45.75 6.41
CA ASN A 41 -31.29 -46.26 7.70
C ASN A 41 -30.67 -45.09 8.49
N VAL A 42 -31.28 -44.73 9.62
CA VAL A 42 -30.94 -43.57 10.44
C VAL A 42 -29.52 -43.65 11.03
N ASP A 43 -28.90 -44.84 10.98
CA ASP A 43 -27.56 -45.12 11.53
C ASP A 43 -26.39 -44.54 10.72
N ASP A 44 -26.58 -44.05 9.48
CA ASP A 44 -25.47 -43.52 8.66
C ASP A 44 -25.02 -42.08 9.05
N ASN A 45 -25.62 -41.49 10.10
CA ASN A 45 -25.31 -40.11 10.53
C ASN A 45 -24.11 -39.98 11.49
N GLU A 46 -23.52 -41.08 11.95
CA GLU A 46 -22.39 -41.07 12.90
C GLU A 46 -21.19 -40.19 12.45
N PRO A 47 -20.76 -40.18 11.17
CA PRO A 47 -19.61 -39.37 10.74
C PRO A 47 -19.85 -37.86 10.77
N LEU A 48 -21.11 -37.43 10.59
CA LEU A 48 -21.48 -36.01 10.61
C LEU A 48 -21.58 -35.50 12.05
N GLN A 49 -22.13 -36.31 12.96
CA GLN A 49 -22.16 -36.00 14.38
C GLN A 49 -20.74 -35.82 14.95
N ASN A 50 -19.82 -36.75 14.61
CA ASN A 50 -18.41 -36.65 14.98
C ASN A 50 -17.73 -35.39 14.43
N ALA A 51 -18.09 -34.93 13.22
CA ALA A 51 -17.53 -33.70 12.66
C ALA A 51 -18.07 -32.44 13.37
N VAL A 52 -19.35 -32.44 13.74
CA VAL A 52 -19.96 -31.35 14.52
C VAL A 52 -19.35 -31.28 15.92
N GLU A 53 -19.08 -32.42 16.55
CA GLU A 53 -18.40 -32.46 17.85
C GLU A 53 -16.99 -31.88 17.76
N LYS A 54 -16.18 -32.30 16.78
CA LYS A 54 -14.84 -31.73 16.55
C LYS A 54 -14.86 -30.23 16.23
N PHE A 55 -15.90 -29.77 15.52
CA PHE A 55 -16.11 -28.35 15.30
C PHE A 55 -16.38 -27.61 16.61
N LYS A 56 -17.21 -28.16 17.50
CA LYS A 56 -17.46 -27.57 18.83
C LYS A 56 -16.20 -27.51 19.68
N GLU A 57 -15.34 -28.53 19.60
CA GLU A 57 -14.07 -28.58 20.34
C GLU A 57 -13.02 -27.61 19.80
N THR A 58 -12.84 -27.56 18.48
CA THR A 58 -11.74 -26.83 17.83
C THR A 58 -12.15 -25.40 17.43
N GLY A 59 -13.43 -25.18 17.14
CA GLY A 59 -13.95 -23.96 16.51
C GLY A 59 -13.70 -23.86 15.00
N ASP A 60 -13.15 -24.91 14.37
CA ASP A 60 -12.76 -24.92 12.96
C ASP A 60 -13.78 -25.67 12.09
N MET A 61 -14.42 -24.96 11.16
CA MET A 61 -15.47 -25.49 10.26
C MET A 61 -14.94 -26.54 9.27
N ILE A 62 -13.62 -26.70 9.14
CA ILE A 62 -13.00 -27.62 8.19
C ILE A 62 -13.53 -29.05 8.31
N HIS A 63 -13.90 -29.50 9.52
CA HIS A 63 -14.42 -30.85 9.76
C HIS A 63 -15.78 -31.07 9.11
N ILE A 64 -16.68 -30.08 9.18
CA ILE A 64 -18.02 -30.15 8.59
C ILE A 64 -17.91 -30.08 7.07
N VAL A 65 -17.14 -29.12 6.55
CA VAL A 65 -16.92 -28.96 5.10
C VAL A 65 -16.31 -30.23 4.49
N LYS A 66 -15.38 -30.88 5.20
CA LYS A 66 -14.77 -32.13 4.75
C LYS A 66 -15.80 -33.26 4.64
N GLN A 67 -16.75 -33.35 5.58
CA GLN A 67 -17.82 -34.34 5.47
C GLN A 67 -18.77 -34.01 4.32
N GLU A 68 -19.22 -32.76 4.20
CA GLU A 68 -20.10 -32.35 3.09
C GLU A 68 -19.49 -32.68 1.72
N LEU A 69 -18.21 -32.35 1.52
CA LEU A 69 -17.49 -32.69 0.29
C LEU A 69 -17.40 -34.20 0.07
N ARG A 70 -17.16 -34.99 1.13
CA ARG A 70 -17.15 -36.45 1.06
C ARG A 70 -18.51 -36.97 0.58
N TRP A 71 -19.60 -36.53 1.20
CA TRP A 71 -20.97 -36.91 0.82
C TRP A 71 -21.28 -36.53 -0.63
N HIS A 72 -20.92 -35.32 -1.05
CA HIS A 72 -21.14 -34.87 -2.41
C HIS A 72 -20.38 -35.74 -3.44
N LEU A 73 -19.14 -36.11 -3.13
CA LEU A 73 -18.32 -36.97 -3.98
C LEU A 73 -18.92 -38.39 -4.09
N LEU A 74 -19.32 -38.97 -2.96
CA LEU A 74 -19.95 -40.31 -2.92
C LEU A 74 -21.27 -40.32 -3.69
N TYR A 75 -22.12 -39.31 -3.48
CA TYR A 75 -23.37 -39.15 -4.20
C TYR A 75 -23.14 -39.07 -5.72
N LYS A 76 -22.20 -38.22 -6.17
CA LYS A 76 -21.86 -38.08 -7.59
C LYS A 76 -21.37 -39.40 -8.19
N ARG A 77 -20.53 -40.16 -7.47
CA ARG A 77 -20.03 -41.46 -7.92
C ARG A 77 -21.14 -42.50 -8.05
N SER A 78 -22.01 -42.59 -7.06
CA SER A 78 -23.16 -43.49 -7.06
C SER A 78 -24.07 -43.21 -8.26
N LYS A 79 -24.36 -41.93 -8.54
CA LYS A 79 -25.12 -41.51 -9.72
C LYS A 79 -24.45 -41.88 -11.05
N GLU A 80 -23.12 -41.91 -11.09
CA GLU A 80 -22.34 -42.36 -12.23
C GLU A 80 -22.19 -43.89 -12.32
N GLY A 81 -22.80 -44.66 -11.41
CA GLY A 81 -22.72 -46.13 -11.36
C GLY A 81 -21.35 -46.65 -10.94
N LYS A 82 -20.51 -45.82 -10.30
CA LYS A 82 -19.18 -46.20 -9.83
C LYS A 82 -19.26 -46.75 -8.40
N GLU A 83 -18.50 -47.80 -8.13
CA GLU A 83 -18.40 -48.41 -6.81
C GLU A 83 -17.85 -47.42 -5.76
N GLU A 84 -18.26 -47.64 -4.51
CA GLU A 84 -17.89 -46.81 -3.36
C GLU A 84 -16.37 -46.84 -3.13
N ILE A 85 -15.77 -45.68 -2.84
CA ILE A 85 -14.34 -45.59 -2.57
C ILE A 85 -14.10 -46.21 -1.20
N ASN A 86 -13.57 -47.43 -1.20
CA ASN A 86 -13.12 -48.06 0.03
C ASN A 86 -11.93 -47.27 0.59
N THR A 87 -12.21 -46.42 1.58
CA THR A 87 -11.23 -45.52 2.20
C THR A 87 -10.53 -46.27 3.34
N GLU A 88 -9.97 -47.43 3.03
CA GLU A 88 -9.10 -48.12 3.99
C GLU A 88 -7.93 -47.19 4.29
N GLU A 89 -7.78 -46.84 5.58
CA GLU A 89 -6.74 -45.96 6.06
C GLU A 89 -5.38 -46.61 5.79
N ASN A 90 -4.80 -46.29 4.64
CA ASN A 90 -3.42 -46.62 4.35
C ASN A 90 -2.54 -45.82 5.31
N THR A 91 -2.22 -46.42 6.45
CA THR A 91 -1.25 -45.86 7.39
C THR A 91 0.03 -45.56 6.61
N PRO A 92 0.56 -44.33 6.70
CA PRO A 92 1.72 -43.95 5.91
C PRO A 92 2.88 -44.90 6.22
N LYS A 93 3.35 -45.60 5.19
CA LYS A 93 4.44 -46.58 5.34
C LYS A 93 5.71 -45.83 5.74
N HIS A 94 6.10 -45.99 7.02
CA HIS A 94 7.36 -45.46 7.52
C HIS A 94 8.53 -46.28 6.99
N TYR A 95 9.23 -45.75 5.99
CA TYR A 95 10.48 -46.34 5.52
C TYR A 95 11.67 -45.81 6.33
N LYS A 96 12.65 -46.68 6.60
CA LYS A 96 13.94 -46.27 7.15
C LYS A 96 14.74 -45.58 6.03
N LEU A 97 15.20 -44.35 6.30
CA LEU A 97 16.03 -43.60 5.37
C LEU A 97 17.36 -44.33 5.14
N ARG A 98 17.85 -44.33 3.90
CA ARG A 98 19.21 -44.79 3.59
C ARG A 98 20.23 -43.75 4.03
N ASP A 99 21.47 -44.18 4.30
CA ASP A 99 22.55 -43.30 4.76
C ASP A 99 22.81 -42.12 3.79
N GLU A 100 22.69 -42.36 2.49
CA GLU A 100 22.78 -41.32 1.45
C GLU A 100 21.68 -40.24 1.59
N GLU A 101 20.47 -40.61 1.99
CA GLU A 101 19.37 -39.67 2.16
C GLU A 101 19.59 -38.83 3.43
N ILE A 102 20.09 -39.46 4.49
CA ILE A 102 20.45 -38.78 5.75
C ILE A 102 21.51 -37.71 5.49
N THR A 103 22.55 -38.02 4.71
CA THR A 103 23.61 -37.04 4.38
C THR A 103 23.07 -35.88 3.54
N LYS A 104 22.22 -36.15 2.54
CA LYS A 104 21.54 -35.09 1.75
C LYS A 104 20.67 -34.19 2.62
N ILE A 105 19.91 -34.76 3.55
CA ILE A 105 19.07 -34.00 4.50
C ILE A 105 19.95 -33.12 5.39
N LYS A 106 21.05 -33.66 5.94
CA LYS A 106 22.00 -32.88 6.76
C LYS A 106 22.58 -31.70 5.98
N ARG A 107 23.04 -31.93 4.74
CA ARG A 107 23.56 -30.86 3.87
C ARG A 107 22.50 -29.80 3.57
N ARG A 108 21.26 -30.21 3.27
CA ARG A 108 20.16 -29.28 3.00
C ARG A 108 19.80 -28.44 4.22
N ARG A 109 19.76 -29.06 5.42
CA ARG A 109 19.53 -28.36 6.69
C ARG A 109 20.64 -27.33 6.97
N GLU A 110 21.89 -27.70 6.75
CA GLU A 110 23.04 -26.80 6.88
C GLU A 110 22.91 -25.59 5.94
N GLN A 111 22.65 -25.84 4.66
CA GLN A 111 22.47 -24.77 3.67
C GLN A 111 21.28 -23.87 4.02
N ASN A 112 20.16 -24.45 4.44
CA ASN A 112 18.98 -23.68 4.85
C ASN A 112 19.28 -22.84 6.10
N ARG A 113 20.04 -23.37 7.07
CA ARG A 113 20.49 -22.62 8.25
C ARG A 113 21.32 -21.40 7.84
N MET A 114 22.31 -21.60 6.98
CA MET A 114 23.16 -20.52 6.47
C MET A 114 22.35 -19.48 5.67
N ALA A 115 21.40 -19.94 4.83
CA ALA A 115 20.53 -19.06 4.06
C ALA A 115 19.60 -18.24 4.97
N ALA A 116 19.01 -18.85 5.99
CA ALA A 116 18.16 -18.17 6.97
C ALA A 116 18.96 -17.13 7.77
N GLN A 117 20.19 -17.45 8.19
CA GLN A 117 21.08 -16.50 8.85
C GLN A 117 21.39 -15.31 7.94
N ARG A 118 21.75 -15.55 6.68
CA ARG A 118 22.00 -14.49 5.68
C ARG A 118 20.75 -13.63 5.45
N CYS A 119 19.57 -14.24 5.35
CA CYS A 119 18.31 -13.54 5.19
C CYS A 119 18.04 -12.60 6.38
N ARG A 120 18.16 -13.11 7.61
CA ARG A 120 18.02 -12.32 8.84
C ARG A 120 19.03 -11.18 8.91
N GLN A 121 20.29 -11.45 8.55
CA GLN A 121 21.34 -10.42 8.52
C GLN A 121 21.03 -9.33 7.49
N ARG A 122 20.60 -9.69 6.27
CA ARG A 122 20.20 -8.70 5.26
C ARG A 122 19.03 -7.84 5.73
N LYS A 123 18.04 -8.43 6.39
CA LYS A 123 16.92 -7.69 6.98
C LYS A 123 17.40 -6.71 8.05
N LYS A 124 18.31 -7.14 8.93
CA LYS A 124 18.91 -6.28 9.97
C LYS A 124 19.71 -5.13 9.36
N ASN A 125 20.57 -5.40 8.39
CA ASN A 125 21.35 -4.37 7.71
C ASN A 125 20.44 -3.35 7.02
N LYS A 126 19.42 -3.82 6.26
CA LYS A 126 18.46 -2.93 5.63
C LYS A 126 17.75 -2.00 6.63
N MET A 127 17.43 -2.51 7.83
CA MET A 127 16.83 -1.71 8.89
C MET A 127 17.79 -0.60 9.37
N ILE A 128 19.07 -0.95 9.58
CA ILE A 128 20.12 0.01 9.96
C ILE A 128 20.29 1.08 8.86
N ASP A 129 20.39 0.67 7.59
CA ASP A 129 20.55 1.59 6.46
C ASP A 129 19.36 2.56 6.35
N LEU A 130 18.15 2.08 6.61
CA LEU A 130 16.93 2.91 6.65
C LEU A 130 16.96 3.88 7.84
N GLU A 131 17.36 3.44 9.04
CA GLU A 131 17.50 4.31 10.20
C GLU A 131 18.54 5.42 9.98
N GLU A 132 19.68 5.09 9.37
CA GLU A 132 20.71 6.07 9.00
C GLU A 132 20.18 7.07 7.96
N SER A 133 19.45 6.57 6.96
CA SER A 133 18.82 7.42 5.94
C SER A 133 17.80 8.39 6.55
N ILE A 134 16.96 7.91 7.47
CA ILE A 134 16.01 8.74 8.23
C ILE A 134 16.76 9.82 9.00
N LYS A 135 17.80 9.47 9.76
CA LYS A 135 18.61 10.44 10.52
C LYS A 135 19.21 11.51 9.61
N ARG A 136 19.81 11.11 8.49
CA ARG A 136 20.39 12.04 7.51
C ARG A 136 19.34 13.01 6.95
N LEU A 137 18.18 12.51 6.55
CA LEU A 137 17.08 13.34 6.02
C LEU A 137 16.56 14.32 7.07
N TRP A 138 16.44 13.89 8.33
CA TRP A 138 16.07 14.77 9.43
C TRP A 138 17.08 15.90 9.65
N SER A 139 18.39 15.60 9.63
CA SER A 139 19.43 16.63 9.72
C SER A 139 19.35 17.63 8.57
N GLN A 140 19.14 17.16 7.34
CA GLN A 140 18.99 18.03 6.17
C GLN A 140 17.74 18.91 6.27
N LEU A 141 16.61 18.33 6.69
CA LEU A 141 15.37 19.07 6.92
C LEU A 141 15.56 20.16 7.97
N HIS A 142 16.27 19.85 9.06
CA HIS A 142 16.56 20.82 10.12
C HIS A 142 17.37 22.00 9.58
N VAL A 143 18.48 21.75 8.89
CA VAL A 143 19.32 22.80 8.30
C VAL A 143 18.53 23.65 7.31
N SER A 144 17.73 23.03 6.45
CA SER A 144 16.89 23.75 5.48
C SER A 144 15.81 24.60 6.15
N LYS A 145 15.21 24.14 7.25
CA LYS A 145 14.24 24.91 8.04
C LYS A 145 14.89 26.12 8.71
N GLU A 146 16.08 25.95 9.27
CA GLU A 146 16.84 27.04 9.90
C GLU A 146 17.21 28.11 8.88
N GLU A 147 17.71 27.71 7.71
CA GLU A 147 18.03 28.62 6.62
C GLU A 147 16.79 29.36 6.09
N ASN A 148 15.68 28.66 5.90
CA ASN A 148 14.41 29.30 5.52
C ASN A 148 13.94 30.32 6.56
N SER A 149 14.09 30.01 7.85
CA SER A 149 13.77 30.94 8.93
C SER A 149 14.64 32.20 8.86
N ARG A 150 15.95 32.02 8.68
CA ARG A 150 16.93 33.12 8.51
C ARG A 150 16.54 34.02 7.34
N LEU A 151 16.31 33.43 6.16
CA LEU A 151 15.92 34.17 4.96
C LEU A 151 14.58 34.88 5.11
N ARG A 152 13.61 34.30 5.82
CA ARG A 152 12.33 34.97 6.11
C ARG A 152 12.52 36.22 6.96
N VAL A 153 13.37 36.17 7.99
CA VAL A 153 13.71 37.34 8.82
C VAL A 153 14.38 38.42 7.98
N GLU A 154 15.38 38.05 7.17
CA GLU A 154 16.07 38.99 6.28
C GLU A 154 15.11 39.63 5.28
N ASN A 155 14.21 38.85 4.68
CA ASN A 155 13.20 39.35 3.74
C ASN A 155 12.26 40.37 4.40
N VAL A 156 11.85 40.14 5.64
CA VAL A 156 11.05 41.09 6.43
C VAL A 156 11.84 42.38 6.68
N ASN A 157 13.11 42.28 7.09
CA ASN A 157 13.96 43.43 7.34
C ASN A 157 14.15 44.29 6.07
N LEU A 158 14.46 43.67 4.94
CA LEU A 158 14.60 44.36 3.66
C LEU A 158 13.29 45.02 3.20
N LYS A 159 12.15 44.35 3.40
CA LYS A 159 10.83 44.94 3.10
C LYS A 159 10.55 46.18 3.95
N MET A 160 10.92 46.16 5.23
CA MET A 160 10.79 47.31 6.13
C MET A 160 11.69 48.47 5.68
N GLU A 161 12.93 48.19 5.30
CA GLU A 161 13.88 49.19 4.80
C GLU A 161 13.38 49.84 3.49
N VAL A 162 12.92 49.04 2.52
CA VAL A 162 12.31 49.54 1.28
C VAL A 162 11.10 50.41 1.58
N GLN A 163 10.25 50.01 2.53
CA GLN A 163 9.10 50.81 2.93
C GLN A 163 9.51 52.14 3.57
N GLN A 164 10.55 52.14 4.39
CA GLN A 164 11.10 53.36 5.00
C GLN A 164 11.59 54.35 3.93
N TYR A 165 12.37 53.88 2.95
CA TYR A 165 12.82 54.74 1.85
C TYR A 165 11.67 55.26 0.99
N ARG A 166 10.63 54.43 0.74
CA ARG A 166 9.41 54.90 0.06
C ARG A 166 8.73 56.05 0.82
N ARG A 167 8.59 55.94 2.14
CA ARG A 167 8.03 57.01 2.98
C ARG A 167 8.92 58.26 2.96
N TYR A 168 10.24 58.09 3.05
CA TYR A 168 11.18 59.20 2.98
C TYR A 168 11.09 59.96 1.65
N ALA A 169 11.04 59.25 0.52
CA ALA A 169 10.88 59.84 -0.81
C ALA A 169 9.53 60.57 -0.95
N GLN A 170 8.44 60.00 -0.45
CA GLN A 170 7.12 60.64 -0.42
C GLN A 170 7.15 61.96 0.37
N ASN A 171 7.74 61.96 1.56
CA ASN A 171 7.87 63.17 2.39
C ASN A 171 8.74 64.25 1.74
N MET A 172 9.85 63.85 1.09
CA MET A 172 10.69 64.78 0.34
C MET A 172 9.92 65.42 -0.83
N SER A 173 9.14 64.65 -1.60
CA SER A 173 8.36 65.19 -2.73
C SER A 173 7.36 66.27 -2.31
N PHE A 174 6.77 66.15 -1.11
CA PHE A 174 5.81 67.11 -0.57
C PHE A 174 6.45 68.46 -0.22
N ASN A 175 7.71 68.47 0.22
CA ASN A 175 8.42 69.69 0.60
C ASN A 175 8.89 70.54 -0.60
N TYR A 176 9.03 69.95 -1.80
CA TYR A 176 9.48 70.67 -2.99
C TYR A 176 8.34 71.20 -3.88
N HIS A 177 7.10 70.74 -3.70
CA HIS A 177 5.95 71.24 -4.48
C HIS A 177 5.28 72.50 -3.90
N GLY A 178 5.72 73.00 -2.73
CA GLY A 178 5.18 74.20 -2.10
C GLY A 178 5.75 75.55 -2.56
N SER A 179 6.76 75.59 -3.44
CA SER A 179 7.47 76.84 -3.81
C SER A 179 7.57 77.08 -5.33
N CYS A 180 6.82 76.36 -6.15
CA CYS A 180 6.86 76.45 -7.61
C CYS A 180 5.48 76.87 -8.15
N HIS A 181 5.06 78.09 -7.81
CA HIS A 181 4.12 78.81 -8.68
C HIS A 181 4.92 79.33 -9.89
N GLN A 182 4.42 78.99 -11.09
CA GLN A 182 4.77 79.56 -12.40
C GLN A 182 6.17 79.26 -12.94
N THR A 183 6.32 78.09 -13.58
CA THR A 183 7.05 78.07 -14.86
C THR A 183 6.27 77.21 -15.85
N ASP A 184 6.15 77.76 -17.06
CA ASP A 184 5.27 77.32 -18.12
C ASP A 184 5.69 75.98 -18.71
N ASN A 185 4.76 75.02 -18.68
CA ASN A 185 4.18 74.37 -19.85
C ASN A 185 5.07 74.23 -21.12
N TYR A 186 6.28 73.67 -21.02
CA TYR A 186 7.00 73.19 -22.19
C TYR A 186 7.68 71.84 -21.94
N LEU A 187 7.06 70.81 -22.52
CA LEU A 187 7.70 69.64 -23.13
C LEU A 187 8.53 68.72 -22.21
N SER A 188 7.96 67.56 -21.88
CA SER A 188 8.67 66.28 -22.11
C SER A 188 7.70 65.09 -22.17
N PRO A 189 7.35 64.63 -23.39
CA PRO A 189 6.99 63.25 -23.62
C PRO A 189 8.28 62.42 -23.75
N MET A 190 8.37 61.28 -23.10
CA MET A 190 9.13 60.08 -23.52
C MET A 190 9.03 59.06 -22.37
N LEU A 191 7.81 58.55 -22.14
CA LEU A 191 7.59 57.32 -21.41
C LEU A 191 8.21 56.18 -22.22
N THR A 192 9.50 55.94 -21.99
CA THR A 192 10.21 54.79 -22.57
C THR A 192 9.72 53.56 -21.84
N THR A 193 8.86 52.81 -22.52
CA THR A 193 8.32 51.52 -22.08
C THR A 193 9.50 50.58 -21.80
N MET A 194 9.75 50.28 -20.53
CA MET A 194 10.76 49.29 -20.15
C MET A 194 10.24 47.89 -20.54
N PRO A 195 11.03 47.07 -21.25
CA PRO A 195 10.62 45.73 -21.64
C PRO A 195 10.38 44.87 -20.39
N SER A 196 9.19 44.31 -20.31
CA SER A 196 8.78 43.33 -19.32
C SER A 196 9.70 42.11 -19.37
N TYR A 197 10.57 41.98 -18.37
CA TYR A 197 11.41 40.80 -18.21
C TYR A 197 10.53 39.67 -17.67
N ALA A 198 9.96 38.87 -18.57
CA ALA A 198 9.32 37.61 -18.19
C ALA A 198 10.43 36.61 -17.82
N PRO A 199 10.51 36.14 -16.56
CA PRO A 199 11.46 35.11 -16.20
C PRO A 199 11.08 33.81 -16.92
N SER A 200 11.85 33.43 -17.94
CA SER A 200 11.79 32.13 -18.57
C SER A 200 12.24 31.08 -17.56
N PHE A 201 11.26 30.45 -16.89
CA PHE A 201 11.47 29.32 -16.00
C PHE A 201 11.81 28.11 -16.87
N THR A 202 13.09 27.91 -17.18
CA THR A 202 13.56 26.65 -17.77
C THR A 202 13.53 25.60 -16.67
N SER A 203 12.47 24.79 -16.65
CA SER A 203 12.43 23.57 -15.86
C SER A 203 13.49 22.61 -16.41
N GLU A 204 14.70 22.72 -15.90
CA GLU A 204 15.77 21.76 -16.12
C GLU A 204 15.40 20.51 -15.31
N THR A 205 14.64 19.62 -15.96
CA THR A 205 14.37 18.28 -15.47
C THR A 205 15.70 17.53 -15.49
N ALA A 206 16.35 17.49 -14.32
CA ALA A 206 17.47 16.62 -14.08
C ALA A 206 17.00 15.17 -14.19
N ASP A 207 17.33 14.55 -15.32
CA ASP A 207 17.34 13.11 -15.49
C ASP A 207 18.34 12.52 -14.47
N MET A 208 17.84 12.09 -13.32
CA MET A 208 18.60 11.21 -12.43
C MET A 208 18.60 9.81 -13.02
N VAL A 209 19.68 9.55 -13.75
CA VAL A 209 20.14 8.24 -14.19
C VAL A 209 20.77 7.51 -13.01
N PHE A 210 20.04 6.48 -12.54
CA PHE A 210 20.41 5.31 -11.71
C PHE A 210 20.93 5.48 -10.27
#